data_AF-A0A9E8NCF7-F1
#
_entry.id   AF-A0A9E8NCF7-F1
#
_cell.length_a   1.000
_cell.length_b   1.000
_cell.length_c   1.000
_cell.angle_alpha   90.00
_cell.angle_beta   90.00
_cell.angle_gamma   90.00
#
_symmetry.space_group_name_H-M   'P 1'
#
loop_
_entity.id
_entity.type
_entity.pdbx_description
1 polymer ?
#
loop_
_entity_poly.entity_id
_entity_poly.type
_entity_poly.pdbx_seq_one_letter_code
_entity_poly.pdbx_strand_id
1 'polypeptide(L)'
;MKKILIFIICMFAQHAFCQGKLKKLEEKVSSDGVSYKVSQLSSNPSGRKMYSNTSNKLDNDLAVIPEDVSRNAFSTIDMGKDESKRRDGLIKKSFELKSRPIPDDTVIVNYKMTRQGKILELNFLIKSNSKISVDDIALIEKTLKNDYIIKLDSKQFKGMKYIWYSAPLALSGVKNL
;
A
#
# COMPACT_ATOMS: atom_id res chain seq x y z
N MET A 1 -36.13 -48.43 45.59
CA MET A 1 -35.07 -48.95 44.70
C MET A 1 -34.55 -47.79 43.87
N LYS A 2 -33.33 -47.32 44.13
CA LYS A 2 -32.73 -46.12 43.52
C LYS A 2 -32.26 -46.46 42.10
N LYS A 3 -32.82 -45.80 41.08
CA LYS A 3 -32.32 -45.87 39.70
C LYS A 3 -31.14 -44.91 39.58
N ILE A 4 -29.95 -45.48 39.35
CA ILE A 4 -28.73 -44.73 39.07
C ILE A 4 -28.82 -44.24 37.62
N LEU A 5 -28.93 -42.94 37.43
CA LEU A 5 -28.91 -42.29 36.13
C LEU A 5 -27.44 -42.08 35.74
N ILE A 6 -26.93 -42.88 34.81
CA ILE A 6 -25.57 -42.71 34.28
C ILE A 6 -25.62 -41.61 33.21
N PHE A 7 -25.11 -40.43 33.54
CA PHE A 7 -24.85 -39.36 32.59
C PHE A 7 -23.57 -39.70 31.81
N ILE A 8 -23.71 -40.19 30.58
CA ILE A 8 -22.59 -40.31 29.65
C ILE A 8 -22.29 -38.90 29.16
N ILE A 9 -21.31 -38.25 29.80
CA ILE A 9 -20.74 -36.99 29.31
C ILE A 9 -19.87 -37.35 28.10
N CYS A 10 -20.44 -37.20 26.91
CA CYS A 10 -19.65 -37.16 25.68
C CYS A 10 -18.71 -35.95 25.76
N MET A 11 -17.47 -36.20 26.15
CA MET A 11 -16.37 -35.23 26.00
C MET A 11 -16.07 -35.05 24.51
N PHE A 12 -16.90 -34.29 23.82
CA PHE A 12 -16.42 -33.51 22.69
C PHE A 12 -15.58 -32.39 23.30
N ALA A 13 -14.30 -32.67 23.54
CA ALA A 13 -13.30 -31.65 23.68
C ALA A 13 -13.30 -30.86 22.37
N GLN A 14 -14.16 -29.84 22.33
CA GLN A 14 -14.14 -28.79 21.34
C GLN A 14 -12.67 -28.35 21.26
N HIS A 15 -12.02 -28.69 20.15
CA HIS A 15 -10.92 -27.87 19.68
C HIS A 15 -11.56 -26.53 19.35
N ALA A 16 -11.72 -25.70 20.38
CA ALA A 16 -11.76 -24.28 20.22
C ALA A 16 -10.42 -23.94 19.58
N PHE A 17 -10.39 -23.97 18.25
CA PHE A 17 -9.62 -23.00 17.52
C PHE A 17 -10.13 -21.65 18.03
N CYS A 18 -9.54 -21.19 19.14
CA CYS A 18 -9.19 -19.80 19.27
C CYS A 18 -8.36 -19.50 18.02
N GLN A 19 -9.05 -19.20 16.92
CA GLN A 19 -8.60 -18.15 16.04
C GLN A 19 -8.51 -16.94 16.95
N GLY A 20 -7.37 -16.84 17.64
CA GLY A 20 -6.93 -15.58 18.19
C GLY A 20 -7.03 -14.65 17.00
N LYS A 21 -8.05 -13.80 17.01
CA LYS A 21 -8.08 -12.63 16.15
C LYS A 21 -6.78 -11.94 16.49
N LEU A 22 -5.75 -12.18 15.68
CA LEU A 22 -4.51 -11.41 15.71
C LEU A 22 -5.01 -9.99 15.63
N LYS A 23 -5.00 -9.32 16.79
CA LYS A 23 -5.41 -7.93 16.93
C LYS A 23 -4.47 -7.22 15.97
N LYS A 24 -4.98 -6.86 14.80
CA LYS A 24 -4.24 -6.08 13.82
C LYS A 24 -3.90 -4.82 14.61
N LEU A 25 -2.64 -4.71 15.05
CA LEU A 25 -2.15 -3.54 15.77
C LEU A 25 -2.19 -2.42 14.75
N GLU A 26 -3.33 -1.74 14.71
CA GLU A 26 -3.59 -0.61 13.85
C GLU A 26 -3.18 0.63 14.62
N GLU A 27 -1.96 1.08 14.36
CA GLU A 27 -1.45 2.34 14.89
C GLU A 27 -1.90 3.48 13.97
N LYS A 28 -2.27 4.63 14.56
CA LYS A 28 -2.55 5.84 13.80
C LYS A 28 -1.44 6.85 14.04
N VAL A 29 -0.85 7.33 12.95
CA VAL A 29 0.22 8.33 12.97
C VAL A 29 -0.16 9.48 12.05
N SER A 30 0.28 10.71 12.35
CA SER A 30 -0.11 11.89 11.56
C SER A 30 1.04 12.83 11.30
N SER A 31 1.05 13.45 10.13
CA SER A 31 2.00 14.49 9.72
C SER A 31 1.39 15.42 8.68
N ASP A 32 1.71 16.71 8.73
CA ASP A 32 1.24 17.73 7.77
C ASP A 32 -0.29 17.71 7.54
N GLY A 33 -1.07 17.42 8.59
CA GLY A 33 -2.53 17.32 8.53
C GLY A 33 -3.06 16.04 7.89
N VAL A 34 -2.18 15.10 7.50
CA VAL A 34 -2.55 13.79 6.96
C VAL A 34 -2.40 12.72 8.03
N SER A 35 -3.44 11.91 8.22
CA SER A 35 -3.43 10.80 9.18
C SER A 35 -3.33 9.46 8.45
N TYR A 36 -2.42 8.59 8.89
CA TYR A 36 -2.17 7.27 8.34
C TYR A 36 -2.56 6.19 9.34
N LYS A 37 -3.17 5.14 8.82
CA LYS A 37 -3.34 3.86 9.48
C LYS A 37 -2.15 2.98 9.12
N VAL A 38 -1.42 2.53 10.13
CA VAL A 38 -0.29 1.61 10.00
C VAL A 38 -0.78 0.21 10.32
N SER A 39 -0.55 -0.74 9.43
CA SER A 39 -0.86 -2.14 9.68
C SER A 39 0.32 -3.03 9.35
N GLN A 40 0.58 -3.98 10.25
CA GLN A 40 1.56 -5.03 10.02
C GLN A 40 0.88 -6.15 9.23
N LEU A 41 1.47 -6.56 8.10
CA LEU A 41 0.99 -7.71 7.33
C LEU A 41 1.44 -8.97 8.08
N SER A 42 0.54 -9.52 8.89
CA SER A 42 0.80 -10.60 9.87
C SER A 42 1.33 -11.90 9.28
N SER A 43 1.28 -12.09 7.96
CA SER A 43 1.76 -13.28 7.25
C SER A 43 2.95 -13.01 6.32
N ASN A 44 3.53 -11.81 6.32
CA ASN A 44 4.56 -11.44 5.34
C ASN A 44 5.98 -11.60 5.93
N PRO A 45 6.79 -12.57 5.45
CA PRO A 45 8.17 -12.75 5.92
C PRO A 45 9.09 -11.56 5.60
N SER A 46 8.64 -10.64 4.73
CA SER A 46 9.41 -9.43 4.40
C SER A 46 9.43 -8.36 5.49
N GLY A 47 8.68 -8.54 6.58
CA GLY A 47 8.72 -7.62 7.73
C GLY A 47 8.33 -6.19 7.37
N ARG A 48 7.34 -5.99 6.49
CA ARG A 48 6.90 -4.65 6.06
C ARG A 48 5.65 -4.17 6.79
N LYS A 49 5.60 -2.86 7.06
CA LYS A 49 4.44 -2.10 7.52
C LYS A 49 3.77 -1.42 6.34
N MET A 50 2.44 -1.47 6.31
CA MET A 50 1.63 -0.75 5.34
C MET A 50 1.09 0.53 5.98
N TYR A 51 1.37 1.67 5.34
CA TYR A 51 0.84 2.98 5.68
C TYR A 51 -0.24 3.32 4.65
N SER A 52 -1.49 3.43 5.08
CA SER A 52 -2.62 3.87 4.27
C SER A 52 -3.18 5.16 4.83
N ASN A 53 -3.36 6.18 3.98
CA ASN A 53 -4.00 7.41 4.40
C ASN A 53 -5.44 7.10 4.84
N THR A 54 -5.83 7.56 6.03
CA THR A 54 -7.16 7.30 6.59
C THR A 54 -8.31 7.88 5.76
N SER A 55 -8.04 8.81 4.84
CA SER A 55 -9.01 9.29 3.86
C SER A 55 -9.20 8.36 2.66
N ASN A 56 -8.36 7.34 2.48
CA ASN A 56 -8.49 6.35 1.42
C ASN A 56 -9.78 5.53 1.59
N LYS A 57 -10.53 5.37 0.51
CA LYS A 57 -11.82 4.68 0.44
C LYS A 57 -11.79 3.45 -0.46
N LEU A 58 -10.78 3.31 -1.32
CA LEU A 58 -10.71 2.19 -2.27
C LEU A 58 -9.97 0.97 -1.70
N ASP A 59 -9.56 0.95 -0.42
CA ASP A 59 -8.78 -0.17 0.16
C ASP A 59 -9.55 -1.48 0.23
N ASN A 60 -10.89 -1.40 0.33
CA ASN A 60 -11.79 -2.56 0.35
C ASN A 60 -12.66 -2.64 -0.92
N ASP A 61 -12.40 -1.79 -1.90
CA ASP A 61 -13.18 -1.75 -3.15
C ASP A 61 -12.60 -2.79 -4.11
N LEU A 62 -13.37 -3.83 -4.44
CA LEU A 62 -12.95 -4.80 -5.44
C LEU A 62 -12.82 -4.09 -6.79
N ALA A 63 -11.62 -4.08 -7.36
CA ALA A 63 -11.42 -3.57 -8.71
C ALA A 63 -12.24 -4.43 -9.68
N VAL A 64 -13.37 -3.91 -10.16
CA VAL A 64 -14.16 -4.56 -11.21
C VAL A 64 -13.38 -4.41 -12.50
N ILE A 65 -12.89 -5.54 -13.03
CA ILE A 65 -12.23 -5.63 -14.33
C ILE A 65 -13.32 -5.94 -15.36
N PRO A 66 -13.58 -5.03 -16.31
CA PRO A 66 -14.52 -5.28 -17.41
C PRO A 66 -14.11 -6.50 -18.24
N GLU A 67 -15.08 -7.23 -18.80
CA GLU A 67 -14.82 -8.46 -19.57
C GLU A 67 -13.94 -8.23 -20.81
N ASP A 68 -13.96 -7.01 -21.36
CA ASP A 68 -13.17 -6.59 -22.53
C ASP A 68 -11.72 -6.17 -22.19
N VAL A 69 -11.39 -6.04 -20.91
CA VAL A 69 -10.02 -5.76 -20.47
C VAL A 69 -9.26 -7.08 -20.34
N SER A 70 -8.31 -7.32 -21.26
CA SER A 70 -7.49 -8.53 -21.22
C SER A 70 -6.78 -8.64 -19.86
N ARG A 71 -6.66 -9.85 -19.31
CA ARG A 71 -5.87 -10.09 -18.07
C ARG A 71 -4.41 -9.61 -18.21
N ASN A 72 -3.92 -9.43 -19.44
CA ASN A 72 -2.61 -8.89 -19.75
C ASN A 72 -2.54 -7.35 -19.76
N ALA A 73 -3.65 -6.62 -19.56
CA ALA A 73 -3.64 -5.16 -19.44
C ALA A 73 -2.85 -4.66 -18.20
N PHE A 74 -2.62 -5.53 -17.21
CA PHE A 74 -1.72 -5.21 -16.10
C PHE A 74 -0.24 -5.32 -16.48
N SER A 75 0.09 -6.11 -17.50
CA SER A 75 1.46 -6.18 -18.06
C SER A 75 1.80 -4.99 -18.97
N THR A 76 0.81 -4.16 -19.32
CA THR A 76 0.97 -2.98 -20.18
C THR A 76 0.99 -1.66 -19.42
N ILE A 77 0.90 -1.67 -18.08
CA ILE A 77 1.35 -0.53 -17.27
C ILE A 77 2.88 -0.59 -17.24
N ASP A 78 3.48 -0.27 -18.39
CA ASP A 78 4.93 -0.11 -18.50
C ASP A 78 5.29 1.25 -17.90
N MET A 79 5.54 1.28 -16.58
CA MET A 79 6.33 2.35 -15.95
C MET A 79 7.79 2.18 -16.35
N GLY A 80 8.06 2.20 -17.66
CA GLY A 80 9.36 1.98 -18.25
C GLY A 80 10.42 2.88 -17.61
N LYS A 81 11.69 2.63 -17.94
CA LYS A 81 12.82 3.32 -17.29
C LYS A 81 12.66 4.84 -17.20
N ASP A 82 12.03 5.47 -18.19
CA ASP A 82 11.81 6.92 -18.23
C ASP A 82 10.74 7.41 -17.26
N GLU A 83 9.61 6.70 -17.10
CA GLU A 83 8.57 7.06 -16.13
C GLU A 83 9.08 6.88 -14.70
N SER A 84 9.82 5.80 -14.45
CA SER A 84 10.47 5.57 -13.15
C SER A 84 11.48 6.69 -12.82
N LYS A 85 12.35 7.06 -13.76
CA LYS A 85 13.29 8.19 -13.58
C LYS A 85 12.58 9.53 -13.34
N ARG A 86 11.49 9.80 -14.07
CA ARG A 86 10.72 11.03 -13.91
C ARG A 86 10.07 11.12 -12.53
N ARG A 87 9.47 10.02 -12.06
CA ARG A 87 8.91 9.90 -10.72
C ARG A 87 9.99 10.09 -9.65
N ASP A 88 11.08 9.34 -9.74
CA ASP A 88 12.12 9.33 -8.72
C ASP A 88 12.82 10.70 -8.65
N GLY A 89 13.05 11.35 -9.81
CA GLY A 89 13.59 12.71 -9.89
C GLY A 89 12.66 13.76 -9.29
N LEU A 90 11.34 13.63 -9.47
CA LEU A 90 10.36 14.51 -8.86
C LEU A 90 10.36 14.40 -7.33
N ILE A 91 10.41 13.17 -6.80
CA ILE A 91 10.53 12.93 -5.35
C ILE A 91 11.84 13.51 -4.82
N LYS A 92 12.96 13.20 -5.46
CA LYS A 92 14.26 13.75 -5.06
C LYS A 92 14.24 15.28 -4.97
N LYS A 93 13.70 15.94 -5.98
CA LYS A 93 13.55 17.40 -6.01
C LYS A 93 12.67 17.92 -4.86
N SER A 94 11.61 17.21 -4.46
CA SER A 94 10.75 17.67 -3.37
C SER A 94 11.43 17.59 -2.00
N PHE A 95 12.28 16.59 -1.77
CA PHE A 95 13.14 16.52 -0.58
C PHE A 95 14.18 17.65 -0.58
N GLU A 96 14.85 17.90 -1.71
CA GLU A 96 15.84 18.98 -1.86
C GLU A 96 15.21 20.36 -1.61
N LEU A 97 14.04 20.64 -2.18
CA LEU A 97 13.31 21.91 -1.98
C LEU A 97 12.88 22.14 -0.52
N LYS A 98 12.75 21.07 0.25
CA LYS A 98 12.44 21.12 1.69
C LYS A 98 13.69 21.07 2.57
N SER A 99 14.88 21.06 1.97
CA SER A 99 16.16 20.90 2.66
C SER A 99 16.18 19.67 3.58
N ARG A 100 15.50 18.58 3.16
CA ARG A 100 15.41 17.33 3.93
C ARG A 100 16.39 16.30 3.38
N PRO A 101 17.08 15.54 4.24
CA PRO A 101 17.90 14.42 3.79
C PRO A 101 17.00 13.36 3.14
N ILE A 102 17.44 12.81 2.01
CA ILE A 102 16.73 11.72 1.34
C ILE A 102 17.08 10.42 2.07
N PRO A 103 16.10 9.67 2.61
CA PRO A 103 16.36 8.37 3.21
C PRO A 103 16.99 7.43 2.19
N ASP A 104 17.96 6.59 2.59
CA ASP A 104 18.53 5.54 1.74
C ASP A 104 17.76 4.23 1.94
N ASP A 105 16.62 4.08 1.26
CA ASP A 105 15.76 2.89 1.34
C ASP A 105 14.83 2.77 0.12
N THR A 106 14.07 1.69 0.04
CA THR A 106 13.07 1.45 -1.00
C THR A 106 11.68 1.32 -0.42
N VAL A 107 10.76 2.15 -0.91
CA VAL A 107 9.33 2.05 -0.60
C VAL A 107 8.63 1.35 -1.75
N ILE A 108 7.76 0.37 -1.47
CA ILE A 108 6.79 -0.05 -2.50
C ILE A 108 5.58 0.85 -2.39
N VAL A 109 5.27 1.57 -3.48
CA VAL A 109 4.11 2.45 -3.57
C VAL A 109 3.02 1.72 -4.35
N ASN A 110 1.87 1.57 -3.72
CA ASN A 110 0.66 1.05 -4.33
C ASN A 110 -0.18 2.23 -4.81
N TYR A 111 -0.29 2.38 -6.11
CA TYR A 111 -1.05 3.42 -6.78
C TYR A 111 -2.45 2.94 -7.11
N LYS A 112 -3.45 3.75 -6.78
CA LYS A 112 -4.79 3.65 -7.37
C LYS A 112 -5.05 4.91 -8.16
N MET A 113 -5.32 4.75 -9.45
CA MET A 113 -5.35 5.87 -10.38
C MET A 113 -6.53 5.77 -11.34
N THR A 114 -6.87 6.91 -11.93
CA THR A 114 -7.81 6.99 -13.05
C THR A 114 -7.19 6.40 -14.32
N ARG A 115 -8.02 6.21 -15.36
CA ARG A 115 -7.59 5.76 -16.69
C ARG A 115 -6.67 6.74 -17.40
N GLN A 116 -6.66 8.00 -16.97
CA GLN A 116 -5.77 9.07 -17.43
C GLN A 116 -4.49 9.14 -16.60
N GLY A 117 -4.29 8.24 -15.64
CA GLY A 117 -3.11 8.16 -14.79
C GLY A 117 -3.02 9.20 -13.68
N LYS A 118 -4.10 9.96 -13.45
CA LYS A 118 -4.24 10.79 -12.24
C LYS A 118 -4.36 9.88 -11.02
N ILE A 119 -3.50 10.10 -10.03
CA ILE A 119 -3.49 9.35 -8.78
C ILE A 119 -4.69 9.75 -7.91
N LEU A 120 -5.42 8.76 -7.43
CA LEU A 120 -6.55 8.90 -6.51
C LEU A 120 -6.10 8.59 -5.07
N GLU A 121 -5.46 7.44 -4.88
CA GLU A 121 -5.01 6.96 -3.57
C GLU A 121 -3.63 6.31 -3.66
N LEU A 122 -2.90 6.39 -2.56
CA LEU A 122 -1.59 5.77 -2.39
C LEU A 122 -1.58 5.00 -1.07
N ASN A 123 -0.93 3.83 -1.10
CA ASN A 123 -0.52 3.10 0.10
C ASN A 123 0.97 2.80 0.01
N PHE A 124 1.67 2.83 1.14
CA PHE A 124 3.12 2.68 1.19
C PHE A 124 3.50 1.43 1.98
N LEU A 125 4.28 0.55 1.37
CA LEU A 125 4.81 -0.66 1.99
C LEU A 125 6.29 -0.48 2.28
N ILE A 126 6.60 -0.31 3.56
CA ILE A 126 7.93 0.09 4.06
C ILE A 126 8.46 -1.00 4.98
N LYS A 127 9.76 -1.30 4.95
CA LYS A 127 10.36 -2.27 5.88
C LYS A 127 10.21 -1.79 7.33
N SER A 128 9.96 -2.70 8.27
CA SER A 128 9.72 -2.35 9.68
C SER A 128 10.91 -1.65 10.34
N ASN A 129 12.13 -1.91 9.86
CA ASN A 129 13.38 -1.30 10.32
C ASN A 129 13.81 -0.10 9.46
N SER A 130 12.96 0.37 8.54
CA SER A 130 13.25 1.55 7.73
C SER A 130 13.35 2.81 8.59
N LYS A 131 14.19 3.75 8.17
CA LYS A 131 14.31 5.09 8.78
C LYS A 131 13.33 6.10 8.17
N ILE A 132 12.50 5.69 7.21
CA ILE A 132 11.51 6.57 6.59
C ILE A 132 10.48 6.98 7.63
N SER A 133 10.38 8.28 7.85
CA SER A 133 9.43 8.87 8.79
C SER A 133 8.05 9.05 8.16
N VAL A 134 7.03 9.32 8.99
CA VAL A 134 5.67 9.62 8.51
C VAL A 134 5.65 10.94 7.72
N ASP A 135 6.51 11.89 8.08
CA ASP A 135 6.69 13.16 7.36
C ASP A 135 7.22 12.94 5.94
N ASP A 136 8.13 11.97 5.76
CA ASP A 136 8.64 11.59 4.45
C ASP A 136 7.54 10.96 3.59
N ILE A 137 6.71 10.11 4.19
CA ILE A 137 5.55 9.50 3.52
C ILE A 137 4.56 10.58 3.09
N ALA A 138 4.26 11.55 3.97
CA ALA A 138 3.36 12.67 3.65
C ALA A 138 3.91 13.55 2.53
N LEU A 139 5.21 13.81 2.52
CA LEU A 139 5.87 14.53 1.43
C LEU A 139 5.75 13.78 0.10
N ILE A 140 6.07 12.48 0.10
CA ILE A 140 5.97 11.62 -1.09
C ILE A 140 4.53 11.58 -1.60
N GLU A 141 3.54 11.34 -0.73
CA GLU A 141 2.12 11.29 -1.10
C GLU A 141 1.68 12.60 -1.76
N LYS A 142 2.00 13.73 -1.13
CA LYS A 142 1.64 15.06 -1.64
C LYS A 142 2.28 15.34 -3.00
N THR A 143 3.57 15.08 -3.14
CA THR A 143 4.29 15.28 -4.40
C THR A 143 3.70 14.43 -5.51
N LEU A 144 3.44 13.14 -5.27
CA LEU A 144 2.86 12.26 -6.29
C LEU A 144 1.43 12.68 -6.67
N LYS A 145 0.57 13.02 -5.70
CA LYS A 145 -0.82 13.40 -6.00
C LYS A 145 -0.94 14.74 -6.73
N ASN A 146 -0.05 15.68 -6.48
CA ASN A 146 -0.11 17.03 -7.05
C ASN A 146 0.64 17.14 -8.37
N ASP A 147 1.84 16.57 -8.44
CA ASP A 147 2.82 16.90 -9.48
C ASP A 147 3.12 15.72 -10.42
N TYR A 148 2.52 14.55 -10.18
CA TYR A 148 2.77 13.33 -10.96
C TYR A 148 1.48 12.78 -11.58
N ILE A 149 1.45 12.74 -12.91
CA ILE A 149 0.44 12.02 -13.71
C ILE A 149 1.17 10.90 -14.43
N ILE A 150 0.70 9.67 -14.29
CA ILE A 150 1.30 8.50 -14.96
C ILE A 150 0.82 8.47 -16.40
N LYS A 151 1.73 8.29 -17.36
CA LYS A 151 1.31 8.11 -18.76
C LYS A 151 0.81 6.69 -18.95
N LEU A 152 -0.46 6.55 -19.35
CA LEU A 152 -1.11 5.27 -19.60
C LEU A 152 -1.67 5.23 -21.02
N ASP A 153 -1.65 4.05 -21.65
CA ASP A 153 -2.47 3.79 -22.84
C ASP A 153 -3.92 3.56 -22.42
N SER A 154 -4.67 4.66 -22.33
CA SER A 154 -6.05 4.68 -21.81
C SER A 154 -7.03 3.74 -22.54
N LYS A 155 -6.72 3.33 -23.78
CA LYS A 155 -7.58 2.44 -24.58
C LYS A 155 -7.73 1.06 -23.94
N GLN A 156 -6.69 0.61 -23.23
CA GLN A 156 -6.63 -0.73 -22.65
C GLN A 156 -7.39 -0.87 -21.34
N PHE A 157 -7.73 0.26 -20.71
CA PHE A 157 -8.36 0.29 -19.39
C PHE A 157 -9.82 0.74 -19.45
N LYS A 158 -10.46 0.71 -20.62
CA LYS A 158 -11.86 1.15 -20.79
C LYS A 158 -12.77 0.39 -19.81
N GLY A 159 -13.71 1.10 -19.20
CA GLY A 159 -14.66 0.53 -18.23
C GLY A 159 -14.12 0.34 -16.81
N MET A 160 -12.80 0.44 -16.57
CA MET A 160 -12.25 0.32 -15.23
C MET A 160 -12.60 1.54 -14.36
N LYS A 161 -13.06 1.27 -13.14
CA LYS A 161 -13.33 2.30 -12.12
C LYS A 161 -12.03 2.99 -11.68
N TYR A 162 -10.99 2.19 -11.45
CA TYR A 162 -9.63 2.63 -11.18
C TYR A 162 -8.65 1.54 -11.60
N ILE A 163 -7.40 1.92 -11.76
CA ILE A 163 -6.28 1.04 -12.05
C ILE A 163 -5.44 0.92 -10.79
N TRP A 164 -5.17 -0.32 -10.36
CA TRP A 164 -4.24 -0.60 -9.27
C TRP A 164 -2.90 -1.06 -9.84
N TYR A 165 -1.83 -0.41 -9.39
CA TYR A 165 -0.47 -0.75 -9.76
C TYR A 165 0.47 -0.62 -8.57
N SER A 166 1.52 -1.44 -8.50
CA SER A 166 2.51 -1.40 -7.43
C SER A 166 3.90 -1.27 -8.03
N ALA A 167 4.68 -0.28 -7.59
CA ALA A 167 6.07 -0.12 -8.01
C ALA A 167 7.01 0.26 -6.87
N PRO A 168 8.27 -0.19 -6.92
CA PRO A 168 9.30 0.30 -6.02
C PRO A 168 9.65 1.75 -6.36
N LEU A 169 9.82 2.56 -5.32
CA LEU A 169 10.39 3.90 -5.33
C LEU A 169 11.70 3.82 -4.56
N ALA A 170 12.82 3.94 -5.27
CA ALA A 170 14.13 4.02 -4.65
C ALA A 170 14.33 5.46 -4.14
N LEU A 171 14.42 5.58 -2.82
CA LEU A 171 14.91 6.79 -2.18
C LEU A 171 16.40 6.55 -2.00
N SER A 172 17.19 6.98 -2.96
CA SER A 172 18.64 7.02 -2.78
C SER A 172 19.14 8.34 -3.31
N GLY A 173 19.73 9.13 -2.42
CA GLY A 173 20.59 10.22 -2.82
C GLY A 173 21.82 9.59 -3.49
N VAL A 174 22.21 10.10 -4.65
CA VAL A 174 23.57 9.87 -5.14
C VAL A 174 24.50 10.22 -3.99
N LYS A 175 25.27 9.25 -3.50
CA LYS A 175 26.39 9.51 -2.59
C LYS A 175 27.28 10.50 -3.34
N ASN A 176 27.20 11.77 -2.99
CA ASN A 176 28.31 12.66 -3.25
C ASN A 176 29.40 12.17 -2.31
N LEU A 177 30.35 11.45 -2.91
CA LEU A 177 31.68 11.20 -2.38
C LEU A 177 32.31 12.52 -1.90
#